data_AF-A0A1A9ARB5-F1
#
_entry.id   AF-A0A1A9ARB5-F1
#
_cell.length_a   1.000
_cell.length_b   1.000
_cell.length_c   1.000
_cell.angle_alpha   90.00
_cell.angle_beta   90.00
_cell.angle_gamma   90.00
#
_symmetry.space_group_name_H-M   'P 1'
#
loop_
_entity.id
_entity.type
_entity.pdbx_description
1 polymer ?
#
loop_
_entity_poly.entity_id
_entity_poly.type
_entity_poly.pdbx_seq_one_letter_code
_entity_poly.pdbx_strand_id
1 'polypeptide(L)'
;MQNYMCLNVSYSVIKMADDSEITTLTHYIPLDFFKGMIESDIKELIHTYGHKNCGLRQEELCDKIKKLIPEKKKLIFEHMDARSKKKWDSEWRKKRNEFFNKLYDDEGFINMCFPPKYKNNASLDQLLSRHIQFCKKKDQWRAAIGESREYSVCLEYNKWIIAEESSFTSEYLRNVQIYKINTVKKFFSTKKHPEGYDPRTTYHGIKLNCEIYNPASNKYQEKLVEKAPTKSRHPPAPSDVGQESQGKSGKSTPDRVGDIQEDKGFIMRKGRNKINIKKNY
;
A
#
# COMPACT_ATOMS: atom_id res chain seq x y z
N MET A 1 -17.82 -56.22 -0.80
CA MET A 1 -17.86 -55.60 -2.14
C MET A 1 -18.39 -54.17 -1.97
N GLN A 2 -17.51 -53.18 -2.02
CA GLN A 2 -17.89 -51.76 -1.94
C GLN A 2 -18.44 -51.30 -3.29
N ASN A 3 -19.70 -50.87 -3.32
CA ASN A 3 -20.29 -50.15 -4.44
C ASN A 3 -19.89 -48.67 -4.34
N TYR A 4 -19.05 -48.22 -5.26
CA TYR A 4 -18.78 -46.80 -5.46
C TYR A 4 -19.97 -46.17 -6.20
N MET A 5 -20.72 -45.31 -5.52
CA MET A 5 -21.64 -44.38 -6.16
C MET A 5 -20.85 -43.28 -6.86
N CYS A 6 -20.81 -43.30 -8.19
CA CYS A 6 -20.34 -42.18 -8.99
C CYS A 6 -21.38 -41.05 -8.93
N LEU A 7 -21.08 -39.99 -8.19
CA LEU A 7 -21.82 -38.73 -8.22
C LEU A 7 -21.52 -38.01 -9.54
N ASN A 8 -22.38 -38.18 -10.54
CA ASN A 8 -22.38 -37.37 -11.74
C ASN A 8 -22.90 -35.97 -11.41
N VAL A 9 -21.98 -35.03 -11.17
CA VAL A 9 -22.30 -33.60 -11.08
C VAL A 9 -22.60 -33.11 -12.50
N SER A 10 -23.89 -33.06 -12.85
CA SER A 10 -24.37 -32.44 -14.08
C SER A 10 -24.28 -30.93 -13.94
N TYR A 11 -23.31 -30.29 -14.58
CA TYR A 11 -23.28 -28.84 -14.72
C TYR A 11 -24.36 -28.41 -15.72
N SER A 12 -25.45 -27.85 -15.21
CA SER A 12 -26.45 -27.16 -16.02
C SER A 12 -25.92 -25.78 -16.40
N VAL A 13 -25.50 -25.60 -17.66
CA VAL A 13 -25.10 -24.28 -18.19
C VAL A 13 -26.36 -23.47 -18.47
N ILE A 14 -26.71 -22.56 -17.56
CA ILE A 14 -27.74 -21.55 -17.81
C ILE A 14 -27.11 -20.48 -18.70
N LYS A 15 -27.54 -20.44 -19.98
CA LYS A 15 -27.21 -19.36 -20.92
C LYS A 15 -27.87 -18.07 -20.43
N MET A 16 -27.09 -17.04 -20.15
CA MET A 16 -27.59 -15.66 -20.21
C MET A 16 -27.33 -15.10 -21.61
N ALA A 17 -28.41 -14.61 -22.20
CA ALA A 17 -28.48 -14.08 -23.55
C ALA A 17 -27.85 -12.68 -23.63
N ASP A 18 -27.01 -12.47 -24.64
CA ASP A 18 -27.03 -11.26 -25.45
C ASP A 18 -26.54 -11.62 -26.87
N ASP A 19 -27.35 -11.20 -27.84
CA ASP A 19 -27.20 -11.26 -29.30
C ASP A 19 -27.35 -12.61 -30.05
N SER A 20 -28.26 -12.55 -31.01
CA SER A 20 -28.87 -13.62 -31.80
C SER A 20 -27.96 -14.21 -32.89
N GLU A 21 -26.98 -15.01 -32.51
CA GLU A 21 -26.56 -16.16 -33.33
C GLU A 21 -26.86 -17.42 -32.52
N ILE A 22 -27.74 -18.29 -33.02
CA ILE A 22 -27.78 -19.70 -32.57
C ILE A 22 -26.37 -20.22 -32.77
N THR A 23 -25.56 -20.20 -31.70
CA THR A 23 -24.14 -20.48 -31.81
C THR A 23 -24.04 -21.97 -32.06
N THR A 24 -23.81 -22.37 -33.32
CA THR A 24 -23.64 -23.77 -33.76
C THR A 24 -22.33 -24.38 -33.24
N LEU A 25 -21.82 -23.90 -32.10
CA LEU A 25 -20.59 -24.35 -31.46
C LEU A 25 -20.98 -25.14 -30.22
N THR A 26 -20.98 -26.45 -30.36
CA THR A 26 -21.40 -27.40 -29.32
C THR A 26 -20.39 -27.51 -28.17
N HIS A 27 -19.14 -27.10 -28.39
CA HIS A 27 -18.06 -27.19 -27.41
C HIS A 27 -17.27 -25.88 -27.27
N TYR A 28 -17.97 -24.74 -27.24
CA TYR A 28 -17.33 -23.44 -27.06
C TYR A 28 -17.19 -23.08 -25.56
N ILE A 29 -15.95 -22.84 -25.13
CA ILE A 29 -15.66 -22.29 -23.80
C ILE A 29 -15.54 -20.77 -23.90
N PRO A 30 -16.30 -20.00 -23.09
CA PRO A 30 -16.20 -18.53 -23.10
C PRO A 30 -14.81 -18.00 -22.74
N LEU A 31 -14.44 -16.85 -23.31
CA LEU A 31 -13.17 -16.19 -23.01
C LEU A 31 -13.04 -15.77 -21.54
N ASP A 32 -14.13 -15.38 -20.89
CA ASP A 32 -14.09 -14.91 -19.51
C ASP A 32 -13.74 -16.03 -18.52
N PHE A 33 -14.12 -17.27 -18.83
CA PHE A 33 -13.65 -18.43 -18.09
C PHE A 33 -12.11 -18.55 -18.16
N PHE A 34 -11.54 -18.40 -19.35
CA PHE A 34 -10.08 -18.44 -19.52
C PHE A 34 -9.38 -17.26 -18.83
N LYS A 35 -9.94 -16.05 -18.91
CA LYS A 35 -9.40 -14.88 -18.21
C LYS A 35 -9.35 -15.13 -16.70
N GLY A 36 -10.44 -15.62 -16.10
CA GLY A 36 -10.50 -15.96 -14.69
C GLY A 36 -9.49 -17.06 -14.30
N MET A 37 -9.25 -18.03 -15.19
CA MET A 37 -8.25 -19.10 -14.98
C MET A 37 -6.82 -18.58 -14.88
N ILE A 38 -6.46 -17.50 -15.60
CA ILE A 38 -5.08 -17.00 -15.66
C ILE A 38 -4.84 -15.74 -14.82
N GLU A 39 -5.90 -15.03 -14.42
CA GLU A 39 -5.80 -13.73 -13.76
C GLU A 39 -4.99 -13.80 -12.47
N SER A 40 -5.32 -14.74 -11.57
CA SER A 40 -4.61 -14.90 -10.29
C SER A 40 -3.13 -15.22 -10.50
N ASP A 41 -2.82 -16.16 -11.41
CA ASP A 41 -1.44 -16.56 -11.72
C ASP A 41 -0.62 -15.37 -12.24
N ILE A 42 -1.22 -14.53 -13.11
CA ILE A 42 -0.54 -13.35 -13.65
C ILE A 42 -0.34 -12.28 -12.56
N LYS A 43 -1.33 -12.06 -11.68
CA LYS A 43 -1.20 -11.14 -10.54
C LYS A 43 -0.08 -11.57 -9.60
N GLU A 44 0.00 -12.87 -9.30
CA GLU A 44 1.09 -13.43 -8.49
C GLU A 44 2.46 -13.21 -9.15
N LEU A 45 2.55 -13.40 -10.48
CA LEU A 45 3.77 -13.10 -11.21
C LEU A 45 4.13 -11.61 -11.14
N ILE A 46 3.17 -10.70 -11.35
CA ILE A 46 3.39 -9.25 -11.24
C ILE A 46 3.91 -8.90 -9.84
N HIS A 47 3.29 -9.44 -8.78
CA HIS A 47 3.74 -9.23 -7.40
C HIS A 47 5.11 -9.85 -7.12
N THR A 48 5.43 -10.98 -7.74
CA THR A 48 6.75 -11.63 -7.61
C THR A 48 7.85 -10.79 -8.26
N TYR A 49 7.58 -10.25 -9.45
CA TYR A 49 8.57 -9.55 -10.27
C TYR A 49 8.54 -8.02 -10.16
N GLY A 50 7.60 -7.47 -9.40
CA GLY A 50 7.35 -6.04 -9.33
C GLY A 50 7.25 -5.48 -7.93
N HIS A 51 7.34 -4.16 -7.89
CA HIS A 51 6.98 -3.33 -6.75
C HIS A 51 6.45 -2.00 -7.28
N LYS A 52 5.19 -1.65 -6.99
CA LYS A 52 4.48 -0.52 -7.63
C LYS A 52 5.24 0.81 -7.64
N ASN A 53 6.03 1.07 -6.61
CA ASN A 53 6.82 2.30 -6.47
C ASN A 53 8.26 2.19 -7.01
N CYS A 54 8.72 1.00 -7.36
CA CYS A 54 10.13 0.75 -7.69
C CYS A 54 10.37 0.12 -9.07
N GLY A 55 9.31 -0.41 -9.71
CA GLY A 55 9.36 -0.92 -11.09
C GLY A 55 8.88 -2.36 -11.22
N LEU A 56 9.06 -2.91 -12.42
CA LEU A 56 8.61 -4.25 -12.81
C LEU A 56 9.65 -4.89 -13.72
N ARG A 57 10.12 -6.09 -13.39
CA ARG A 57 11.09 -6.84 -14.21
C ARG A 57 10.40 -7.41 -15.45
N GLN A 58 10.43 -6.65 -16.54
CA GLN A 58 9.61 -6.94 -17.71
C GLN A 58 10.00 -8.26 -18.39
N GLU A 59 11.29 -8.50 -18.66
CA GLU A 59 11.70 -9.68 -19.44
C GLU A 59 11.25 -11.00 -18.81
N GLU A 60 11.67 -11.26 -17.56
CA GLU A 60 11.33 -12.51 -16.88
C GLU A 60 9.82 -12.67 -16.67
N LEU A 61 9.12 -11.58 -16.33
CA LEU A 61 7.67 -11.60 -16.18
C LEU A 61 6.97 -11.95 -17.48
N CYS A 62 7.30 -11.24 -18.57
CA CYS A 62 6.66 -11.44 -19.86
C CYS A 62 6.92 -12.85 -20.38
N ASP A 63 8.12 -13.40 -20.18
CA ASP A 63 8.44 -14.76 -20.62
C ASP A 63 7.71 -15.83 -19.81
N LYS A 64 7.51 -15.62 -18.50
CA LYS A 64 6.65 -16.50 -17.69
C LYS A 64 5.19 -16.42 -18.14
N ILE A 65 4.66 -15.23 -18.40
CA ILE A 65 3.28 -15.09 -18.88
C ILE A 65 3.11 -15.73 -20.28
N LYS A 66 4.09 -15.53 -21.19
CA LYS A 66 4.08 -16.15 -22.53
C LYS A 66 4.09 -17.67 -22.48
N LYS A 67 4.66 -18.29 -21.43
CA LYS A 67 4.62 -19.75 -21.20
C LYS A 67 3.30 -20.20 -20.57
N LEU A 68 2.80 -19.44 -19.58
CA LEU A 68 1.56 -19.74 -18.88
C LEU A 68 0.33 -19.77 -19.81
N ILE A 69 0.21 -18.80 -20.72
CA ILE A 69 -0.95 -18.70 -21.63
C ILE A 69 -1.16 -19.98 -22.46
N PRO A 70 -0.18 -20.49 -23.24
CA PRO A 70 -0.36 -21.70 -24.04
C PRO A 70 -0.61 -22.95 -23.18
N GLU A 71 0.00 -23.05 -21.99
CA GLU A 71 -0.24 -24.16 -21.06
C GLU A 71 -1.70 -24.21 -20.60
N LYS A 72 -2.23 -23.08 -20.11
CA LYS A 72 -3.63 -22.96 -19.67
C LYS A 72 -4.60 -23.09 -20.82
N LYS A 73 -4.23 -22.57 -22.00
CA LYS A 73 -5.01 -22.68 -23.23
C LYS A 73 -5.16 -24.14 -23.66
N LYS A 74 -4.13 -24.97 -23.49
CA LYS A 74 -4.20 -26.41 -23.81
C LYS A 74 -5.31 -27.11 -23.02
N LEU A 75 -5.43 -26.80 -21.72
CA LEU A 75 -6.43 -27.40 -20.83
C LEU A 75 -7.86 -27.14 -21.33
N ILE A 76 -8.19 -25.89 -21.68
CA ILE A 76 -9.53 -25.58 -22.21
C ILE A 76 -9.72 -26.19 -23.61
N PHE A 77 -8.67 -26.26 -24.42
CA PHE A 77 -8.73 -26.78 -25.79
C PHE A 77 -8.98 -28.29 -25.83
N GLU A 78 -8.67 -29.05 -24.79
CA GLU A 78 -9.01 -30.48 -24.71
C GLU A 78 -10.52 -30.73 -24.77
N HIS A 79 -11.33 -29.74 -24.35
CA HIS A 79 -12.78 -29.82 -24.32
C HIS A 79 -13.47 -29.09 -25.48
N MET A 80 -12.72 -28.63 -26.49
CA MET A 80 -13.24 -27.85 -27.60
C MET A 80 -13.04 -28.55 -28.95
N ASP A 81 -14.05 -28.48 -29.82
CA ASP A 81 -13.93 -28.89 -31.21
C ASP A 81 -13.06 -27.90 -32.03
N ALA A 82 -12.66 -28.30 -33.24
CA ALA A 82 -11.79 -27.49 -34.10
C ALA A 82 -12.39 -26.12 -34.49
N ARG A 83 -13.71 -26.05 -34.70
CA ARG A 83 -14.41 -24.81 -35.08
C ARG A 83 -14.45 -23.85 -33.90
N SER A 84 -14.74 -24.37 -32.71
CA SER A 84 -14.74 -23.65 -31.44
C SER A 84 -13.36 -23.07 -31.13
N LYS A 85 -12.29 -23.87 -31.29
CA LYS A 85 -10.89 -23.42 -31.12
C LYS A 85 -10.55 -22.26 -32.05
N LYS A 86 -10.91 -22.35 -33.34
CA LYS A 86 -10.63 -21.31 -34.34
C LYS A 86 -11.34 -19.99 -34.01
N LYS A 87 -12.63 -20.05 -33.64
CA LYS A 87 -13.37 -18.84 -33.21
C LYS A 87 -12.74 -18.24 -31.95
N TRP A 88 -12.48 -19.08 -30.95
CA TRP A 88 -11.86 -18.67 -29.70
C TRP A 88 -10.52 -17.97 -29.90
N ASP A 89 -9.65 -18.51 -30.75
CA ASP A 89 -8.33 -17.92 -31.02
C ASP A 89 -8.43 -16.54 -31.67
N SER A 90 -9.39 -16.36 -32.59
CA SER A 90 -9.67 -15.06 -33.21
C SER A 90 -10.13 -14.03 -32.16
N GLU A 91 -11.07 -14.42 -31.31
CA GLU A 91 -11.61 -13.56 -30.27
C GLU A 91 -10.56 -13.22 -29.19
N TRP A 92 -9.78 -14.20 -28.76
CA TRP A 92 -8.68 -13.99 -27.82
C TRP A 92 -7.66 -13.00 -28.39
N ARG A 93 -7.23 -13.14 -29.65
CA ARG A 93 -6.28 -12.21 -30.27
C ARG A 93 -6.76 -10.76 -30.27
N LYS A 94 -8.07 -10.53 -30.47
CA LYS A 94 -8.68 -9.19 -30.44
C LYS A 94 -8.73 -8.62 -29.02
N LYS A 95 -9.17 -9.43 -28.03
CA LYS A 95 -9.42 -8.98 -26.65
C LYS A 95 -8.20 -9.06 -25.72
N ARG A 96 -7.14 -9.78 -26.11
CA ARG A 96 -5.97 -10.04 -25.25
C ARG A 96 -5.31 -8.77 -24.74
N ASN A 97 -5.04 -7.81 -25.63
CA ASN A 97 -4.34 -6.58 -25.24
C ASN A 97 -5.18 -5.73 -24.27
N GLU A 98 -6.49 -5.66 -24.49
CA GLU A 98 -7.43 -4.99 -23.58
C GLU A 98 -7.41 -5.64 -22.19
N PHE A 99 -7.51 -6.97 -22.15
CA PHE A 99 -7.41 -7.74 -20.91
C PHE A 99 -6.11 -7.44 -20.13
N PHE A 100 -4.95 -7.53 -20.77
CA PHE A 100 -3.68 -7.26 -20.11
C PHE A 100 -3.50 -5.79 -19.72
N ASN A 101 -3.94 -4.85 -20.55
CA ASN A 101 -3.89 -3.43 -20.18
C ASN A 101 -4.67 -3.16 -18.91
N LYS A 102 -5.90 -3.69 -18.82
CA LYS A 102 -6.74 -3.55 -17.62
C LYS A 102 -6.08 -4.22 -16.41
N LEU A 103 -5.66 -5.48 -16.55
CA LEU A 103 -5.03 -6.22 -15.46
C LEU A 103 -3.80 -5.50 -14.89
N TYR A 104 -2.90 -5.02 -15.76
CA TYR A 104 -1.73 -4.26 -15.31
C TYR A 104 -2.12 -2.93 -14.67
N ASP A 105 -3.11 -2.22 -15.21
CA ASP A 105 -3.56 -0.94 -14.66
C ASP A 105 -4.14 -1.09 -13.25
N ASP A 106 -4.95 -2.14 -13.04
CA ASP A 106 -5.53 -2.53 -11.75
C ASP A 106 -4.43 -2.87 -10.72
N GLU A 107 -3.36 -3.55 -11.15
CA GLU A 107 -2.19 -3.86 -10.32
C GLU A 107 -1.21 -2.67 -10.16
N GLY A 108 -1.49 -1.53 -10.80
CA GLY A 108 -0.69 -0.30 -10.68
C GLY A 108 0.57 -0.27 -11.54
N PHE A 109 0.61 -1.02 -12.64
CA PHE A 109 1.73 -1.11 -13.58
C PHE A 109 1.34 -0.73 -15.01
N ILE A 110 2.35 -0.52 -15.86
CA ILE A 110 2.17 -0.28 -17.30
C ILE A 110 2.37 -1.61 -18.02
N ASN A 111 1.41 -2.03 -18.85
CA ASN A 111 1.58 -3.22 -19.69
C ASN A 111 2.68 -2.98 -20.74
N MET A 112 3.77 -3.72 -20.62
CA MET A 112 4.87 -3.74 -21.59
C MET A 112 5.08 -5.11 -22.24
N CYS A 113 4.26 -6.13 -21.90
CA CYS A 113 4.38 -7.48 -22.46
C CYS A 113 3.57 -7.65 -23.75
N PHE A 114 2.42 -6.99 -23.86
CA PHE A 114 1.48 -7.19 -24.97
C PHE A 114 1.02 -5.84 -25.58
N PRO A 115 1.64 -5.38 -26.69
CA PRO A 115 2.83 -5.94 -27.32
C PRO A 115 4.12 -5.68 -26.50
N PRO A 116 5.22 -6.44 -26.74
CA PRO A 116 6.50 -6.20 -26.10
C PRO A 116 7.02 -4.79 -26.39
N LYS A 117 7.31 -4.01 -25.34
CA LYS A 117 7.82 -2.63 -25.44
C LYS A 117 9.09 -2.37 -24.61
N TYR A 118 9.60 -3.38 -23.93
CA TYR A 118 10.81 -3.29 -23.12
C TYR A 118 12.06 -3.62 -23.96
N LYS A 119 13.22 -3.15 -23.50
CA LYS A 119 14.53 -3.53 -24.04
C LYS A 119 15.18 -4.49 -23.05
N ASN A 120 15.77 -5.57 -23.54
CA ASN A 120 16.61 -6.44 -22.71
C ASN A 120 17.98 -5.75 -22.53
N ASN A 121 18.42 -5.65 -21.28
CA ASN A 121 19.80 -5.38 -20.94
C ASN A 121 20.12 -6.04 -19.60
N ALA A 122 20.83 -7.17 -19.64
CA ALA A 122 21.14 -7.97 -18.45
C ALA A 122 21.67 -7.16 -17.25
N SER A 123 22.58 -6.19 -17.48
CA SER A 123 23.12 -5.37 -16.39
C SER A 123 22.07 -4.43 -15.79
N LEU A 124 21.23 -3.81 -16.61
CA LEU A 124 20.16 -2.92 -16.13
C LEU A 124 19.00 -3.70 -15.52
N ASP A 125 18.69 -4.88 -16.04
CA ASP A 125 17.68 -5.80 -15.49
C ASP A 125 18.12 -6.36 -14.13
N GLN A 126 19.42 -6.65 -13.96
CA GLN A 126 20.00 -7.02 -12.67
C GLN A 126 19.92 -5.85 -11.67
N LEU A 127 20.27 -4.64 -12.09
CA LEU A 127 20.19 -3.45 -11.25
C LEU A 127 18.74 -3.14 -10.83
N LEU A 128 17.78 -3.26 -11.76
CA LEU A 128 16.35 -3.12 -11.47
C LEU A 128 15.87 -4.21 -10.51
N SER A 129 16.30 -5.46 -10.72
CA SER A 129 15.98 -6.57 -9.81
C SER A 129 16.41 -6.27 -8.38
N ARG A 130 17.67 -5.83 -8.23
CA ARG A 130 18.23 -5.44 -6.93
C ARG A 130 17.43 -4.30 -6.30
N HIS A 131 17.04 -3.30 -7.08
CA HIS A 131 16.22 -2.18 -6.60
C HIS A 131 14.85 -2.63 -6.10
N ILE A 132 14.17 -3.50 -6.83
CA ILE A 132 12.86 -4.05 -6.45
C ILE A 132 12.98 -4.88 -5.17
N GLN A 133 14.01 -5.72 -5.05
CA GLN A 133 14.25 -6.51 -3.84
C GLN A 133 14.52 -5.61 -2.62
N PHE A 134 15.33 -4.57 -2.80
CA PHE A 134 15.52 -3.56 -1.77
C PHE A 134 14.19 -2.94 -1.31
N CYS A 135 13.32 -2.54 -2.24
CA CYS A 135 12.03 -1.94 -1.90
C CYS A 135 11.13 -2.89 -1.12
N LYS A 136 11.03 -4.15 -1.56
CA LYS A 136 10.25 -5.18 -0.85
C LYS A 136 10.79 -5.41 0.56
N LYS A 137 12.10 -5.59 0.70
CA LYS A 137 12.76 -5.80 1.99
C LYS A 137 12.58 -4.58 2.89
N LYS A 138 12.73 -3.37 2.37
CA LYS A 138 12.49 -2.11 3.11
C LYS A 138 11.08 -2.05 3.67
N ASP A 139 10.07 -2.43 2.89
CA ASP A 139 8.67 -2.39 3.32
C ASP A 139 8.42 -3.44 4.42
N GLN A 140 9.01 -4.63 4.32
CA GLN A 140 9.00 -5.64 5.38
C GLN A 140 9.65 -5.15 6.67
N TRP A 141 10.86 -4.56 6.59
CA TRP A 141 11.53 -3.99 7.76
C TRP A 141 10.71 -2.88 8.42
N ARG A 142 10.09 -2.01 7.63
CA ARG A 142 9.25 -0.94 8.18
C ARG A 142 8.00 -1.48 8.89
N ALA A 143 7.40 -2.56 8.38
CA ALA A 143 6.31 -3.24 9.08
C ALA A 143 6.80 -3.83 10.40
N ALA A 144 7.90 -4.58 10.38
CA ALA A 144 8.47 -5.23 11.56
C ALA A 144 8.92 -4.22 12.64
N ILE A 145 9.52 -3.08 12.27
CA ILE A 145 9.89 -2.00 13.21
C ILE A 145 8.66 -1.22 13.71
N GLY A 146 7.61 -1.12 12.91
CA GLY A 146 6.33 -0.56 13.40
C GLY A 146 5.77 -1.36 14.57
N GLU A 147 5.95 -2.68 14.53
CA GLU A 147 5.54 -3.62 15.58
C GLU A 147 6.54 -3.68 16.75
N SER A 148 7.85 -3.70 16.45
CA SER A 148 8.93 -3.77 17.45
C SER A 148 9.43 -2.37 17.87
N ARG A 149 9.32 -2.04 19.17
CA ARG A 149 9.88 -0.78 19.71
C ARG A 149 11.36 -0.89 20.07
N GLU A 150 12.08 -1.83 19.48
CA GLU A 150 13.45 -2.17 19.87
C GLU A 150 14.49 -1.26 19.23
N TYR A 151 15.34 -0.67 20.06
CA TYR A 151 16.41 0.23 19.61
C TYR A 151 17.45 -0.48 18.72
N SER A 152 17.85 -1.71 19.07
CA SER A 152 18.81 -2.53 18.33
C SER A 152 18.34 -2.78 16.89
N VAL A 153 17.09 -3.20 16.72
CA VAL A 153 16.47 -3.47 15.41
C VAL A 153 16.47 -2.20 14.54
N CYS A 154 16.17 -1.04 15.12
CA CYS A 154 16.26 0.24 14.40
C CYS A 154 17.68 0.57 13.93
N LEU A 155 18.69 0.33 14.78
CA LEU A 155 20.09 0.54 14.42
C LEU A 155 20.55 -0.39 13.29
N GLU A 156 20.16 -1.66 13.34
CA GLU A 156 20.46 -2.63 12.28
C GLU A 156 19.84 -2.22 10.94
N TYR A 157 18.58 -1.78 10.95
CA TYR A 157 17.94 -1.23 9.77
C TYR A 157 18.72 -0.03 9.21
N ASN A 158 19.12 0.93 10.06
CA ASN A 158 19.88 2.10 9.60
C ASN A 158 21.24 1.72 9.02
N LYS A 159 21.94 0.75 9.62
CA LYS A 159 23.19 0.19 9.07
C LYS A 159 22.96 -0.44 7.70
N TRP A 160 21.91 -1.24 7.56
CA TRP A 160 21.54 -1.85 6.28
C TRP A 160 21.21 -0.81 5.20
N ILE A 161 20.44 0.24 5.53
CA ILE A 161 20.13 1.33 4.59
C ILE A 161 21.39 2.00 4.05
N ILE A 162 22.35 2.34 4.93
CA ILE A 162 23.59 3.01 4.53
C ILE A 162 24.40 2.11 3.58
N ALA A 163 24.50 0.81 3.89
CA ALA A 163 25.21 -0.15 3.05
C ALA A 163 24.56 -0.30 1.67
N GLU A 164 23.23 -0.42 1.61
CA GLU A 164 22.49 -0.54 0.34
C GLU A 164 22.55 0.75 -0.49
N GLU A 165 22.37 1.92 0.12
CA GLU A 165 22.46 3.22 -0.57
C GLU A 165 23.82 3.39 -1.24
N SER A 166 24.90 3.12 -0.51
CA SER A 166 26.27 3.22 -1.01
C SER A 166 26.52 2.23 -2.16
N SER A 167 26.18 0.96 -1.96
CA SER A 167 26.42 -0.09 -2.93
C SER A 167 25.59 0.10 -4.22
N PHE A 168 24.30 0.42 -4.08
CA PHE A 168 23.42 0.69 -5.21
C PHE A 168 23.85 1.94 -5.98
N THR A 169 24.20 3.03 -5.29
CA THR A 169 24.63 4.27 -5.94
C THR A 169 25.88 4.06 -6.78
N SER A 170 26.86 3.32 -6.25
CA SER A 170 28.10 2.98 -6.99
C SER A 170 27.80 2.20 -8.27
N GLU A 171 26.97 1.16 -8.18
CA GLU A 171 26.58 0.33 -9.33
C GLU A 171 25.74 1.10 -10.36
N TYR A 172 24.80 1.93 -9.90
CA TYR A 172 24.00 2.82 -10.75
C TYR A 172 24.89 3.80 -11.52
N LEU A 173 25.83 4.46 -10.86
CA LEU A 173 26.73 5.42 -11.51
C LEU A 173 27.62 4.76 -12.57
N ARG A 174 28.10 3.54 -12.33
CA ARG A 174 28.83 2.74 -13.35
C ARG A 174 27.96 2.47 -14.57
N ASN A 175 26.72 2.03 -14.37
CA ASN A 175 25.77 1.82 -15.47
C ASN A 175 25.42 3.12 -16.22
N VAL A 176 25.30 4.25 -15.51
CA VAL A 176 25.06 5.56 -16.12
C VAL A 176 26.23 5.99 -17.01
N GLN A 177 27.47 5.71 -16.59
CA GLN A 177 28.66 5.97 -17.42
C GLN A 177 28.64 5.15 -18.71
N ILE A 178 28.20 3.89 -18.64
CA ILE A 178 28.16 2.97 -19.79
C ILE A 178 26.99 3.28 -20.75
N TYR A 179 25.77 3.44 -20.22
CA TYR A 179 24.54 3.46 -21.02
C TYR A 179 23.88 4.83 -21.18
N LYS A 180 24.45 5.87 -20.56
CA LYS A 180 23.85 7.21 -20.39
C LYS A 180 22.66 7.23 -19.44
N ILE A 181 22.52 8.31 -18.69
CA ILE A 181 21.52 8.47 -17.63
C ILE A 181 20.08 8.24 -18.10
N ASN A 182 19.70 8.75 -19.27
CA ASN A 182 18.32 8.64 -19.77
C ASN A 182 17.94 7.21 -20.13
N THR A 183 18.91 6.41 -20.60
CA THR A 183 18.68 4.97 -20.86
C THR A 183 18.45 4.24 -19.54
N VAL A 184 19.31 4.47 -18.55
CA VAL A 184 19.22 3.83 -17.23
C VAL A 184 17.90 4.20 -16.55
N LYS A 185 17.53 5.48 -16.51
CA LYS A 185 16.28 5.94 -15.88
C LYS A 185 15.04 5.24 -16.44
N LYS A 186 14.97 5.02 -17.76
CA LYS A 186 13.84 4.35 -18.41
C LYS A 186 13.62 2.91 -17.94
N PHE A 187 14.66 2.22 -17.47
CA PHE A 187 14.49 0.88 -16.87
C PHE A 187 13.72 0.94 -15.54
N PHE A 188 13.78 2.06 -14.83
CA PHE A 188 13.05 2.27 -13.58
C PHE A 188 11.68 2.92 -13.82
N SER A 189 11.02 2.61 -14.94
CA SER A 189 9.68 3.16 -15.21
C SER A 189 8.63 2.60 -14.25
N THR A 190 7.74 3.46 -13.79
CA THR A 190 6.59 3.11 -12.95
C THR A 190 5.34 3.81 -13.47
N LYS A 191 4.15 3.47 -12.96
CA LYS A 191 2.92 4.20 -13.32
C LYS A 191 3.01 5.70 -12.98
N LYS A 192 3.68 6.06 -11.87
CA LYS A 192 3.92 7.45 -11.46
C LYS A 192 4.99 8.15 -12.30
N HIS A 193 5.97 7.40 -12.79
CA HIS A 193 7.07 7.91 -13.61
C HIS A 193 7.21 7.07 -14.89
N PRO A 194 6.32 7.25 -15.89
CA PRO A 194 6.32 6.43 -17.10
C PRO A 194 7.58 6.59 -17.96
N GLU A 195 8.23 7.75 -17.90
CA GLU A 195 9.50 8.03 -18.59
C GLU A 195 10.74 7.55 -17.81
N GLY A 196 10.52 6.92 -16.66
CA GLY A 196 11.58 6.56 -15.72
C GLY A 196 11.87 7.65 -14.69
N TYR A 197 12.52 7.26 -13.61
CA TYR A 197 12.99 8.16 -12.56
C TYR A 197 14.41 7.80 -12.14
N ASP A 198 15.01 8.62 -11.27
CA ASP A 198 16.29 8.31 -10.65
C ASP A 198 16.07 7.41 -9.41
N PRO A 199 16.38 6.11 -9.45
CA PRO A 199 16.12 5.19 -8.34
C PRO A 199 16.88 5.51 -7.06
N ARG A 200 17.94 6.33 -7.14
CA ARG A 200 18.70 6.77 -5.95
C ARG A 200 17.83 7.57 -4.99
N THR A 201 16.82 8.28 -5.50
CA THR A 201 15.91 9.07 -4.65
C THR A 201 15.12 8.20 -3.68
N THR A 202 14.93 6.92 -3.97
CA THR A 202 14.27 5.96 -3.07
C THR A 202 15.08 5.67 -1.81
N TYR A 203 16.40 5.89 -1.84
CA TYR A 203 17.31 5.63 -0.72
C TYR A 203 17.51 6.83 0.19
N HIS A 204 17.16 8.04 -0.27
CA HIS A 204 17.38 9.26 0.50
C HIS A 204 16.34 9.45 1.60
N GLY A 205 16.80 9.83 2.80
CA GLY A 205 15.93 10.23 3.91
C GLY A 205 15.09 9.09 4.52
N ILE A 206 15.38 7.83 4.21
CA ILE A 206 14.61 6.68 4.70
C ILE A 206 15.16 6.05 5.99
N LYS A 207 16.29 6.56 6.48
CA LYS A 207 16.85 6.21 7.80
C LYS A 207 15.85 6.64 8.88
N LEU A 208 15.68 5.78 9.88
CA LEU A 208 14.81 6.05 11.00
C LEU A 208 15.55 6.87 12.06
N ASN A 209 14.82 7.75 12.73
CA ASN A 209 15.32 8.40 13.94
C ASN A 209 15.24 7.41 15.11
N CYS A 210 16.30 6.64 15.35
CA CYS A 210 16.32 5.61 16.38
C CYS A 210 16.32 6.16 17.82
N GLU A 211 16.58 7.45 18.02
CA GLU A 211 16.54 8.08 19.35
C GLU A 211 15.18 7.92 20.03
N ILE A 212 14.09 7.82 19.26
CA ILE A 212 12.74 7.63 19.81
C ILE A 212 12.50 6.22 20.36
N TYR A 213 13.48 5.32 20.22
CA TYR A 213 13.48 3.96 20.76
C TYR A 213 14.60 3.74 21.77
N ASN A 214 15.54 4.68 21.89
CA ASN A 214 16.68 4.59 22.78
C ASN A 214 16.26 4.94 24.22
N PRO A 215 16.27 4.00 25.18
CA PRO A 215 15.86 4.28 26.56
C PRO A 215 16.68 5.38 27.25
N ALA A 216 17.93 5.58 26.83
CA ALA A 216 18.81 6.61 27.35
C ALA A 216 18.56 8.01 26.73
N SER A 217 17.68 8.13 25.73
CA SER A 217 17.43 9.38 25.02
C SER A 217 16.29 10.18 25.67
N ASN A 218 16.47 11.49 25.80
CA ASN A 218 15.42 12.39 26.30
C ASN A 218 14.14 12.29 25.45
N LYS A 219 14.26 12.10 24.13
CA LYS A 219 13.12 11.94 23.22
C LYS A 219 12.28 10.70 23.50
N TYR A 220 12.91 9.62 23.95
CA TYR A 220 12.21 8.41 24.35
C TYR A 220 11.41 8.65 25.63
N GLN A 221 11.99 9.36 26.60
CA GLN A 221 11.35 9.71 27.86
C GLN A 221 10.14 10.63 27.64
N GLU A 222 10.27 11.68 26.80
CA GLU A 222 9.16 12.57 26.42
C GLU A 222 7.96 11.79 25.82
N LYS A 223 8.24 10.84 24.90
CA LYS A 223 7.22 10.00 24.27
C LYS A 223 6.53 9.04 25.24
N LEU A 224 7.21 8.60 26.31
CA LEU A 224 6.60 7.81 27.37
C LEU A 224 5.65 8.67 28.22
N VAL A 225 6.03 9.91 28.52
CA VAL A 225 5.20 10.86 29.29
C VAL A 225 3.93 11.23 28.53
N GLU A 226 3.99 11.44 27.21
CA GLU A 226 2.80 11.67 26.37
C GLU A 226 1.84 10.47 26.30
N LYS A 227 2.36 9.24 26.42
CA LYS A 227 1.57 8.01 26.38
C LYS A 227 1.01 7.59 27.75
N ALA A 228 1.51 8.17 28.83
CA ALA A 228 1.00 7.89 30.16
C ALA A 228 -0.43 8.48 30.29
N PRO A 229 -1.42 7.71 30.79
CA PRO A 229 -2.73 8.26 31.07
C PRO A 229 -2.54 9.45 32.02
N THR A 230 -3.00 10.63 31.63
CA THR A 230 -3.01 11.79 32.50
C THR A 230 -3.93 11.45 33.67
N LYS A 231 -3.38 10.92 34.77
CA LYS A 231 -4.10 10.82 36.03
C LYS A 231 -4.48 12.26 36.37
N SER A 232 -5.76 12.59 36.25
CA SER A 232 -6.29 13.87 36.69
C SER A 232 -5.88 14.06 38.15
N ARG A 233 -4.94 14.97 38.40
CA ARG A 233 -4.57 15.40 39.74
C ARG A 233 -5.64 16.36 40.26
N HIS A 234 -6.85 15.85 40.46
CA HIS A 234 -7.78 16.48 41.38
C HIS A 234 -8.16 15.41 42.40
N PRO A 235 -7.65 15.51 43.65
CA PRO A 235 -8.30 14.85 44.76
C PRO A 235 -9.77 15.28 44.78
N PRO A 236 -10.75 14.38 44.98
CA PRO A 236 -12.09 14.81 45.33
C PRO A 236 -11.97 15.67 46.59
N ALA A 237 -12.38 16.93 46.52
CA ALA A 237 -12.51 17.75 47.71
C ALA A 237 -13.48 17.03 48.67
N PRO A 238 -13.19 16.93 49.97
CA PRO A 238 -14.12 16.34 50.92
C PRO A 238 -15.40 17.18 50.93
N SER A 239 -16.54 16.53 50.72
CA SER A 239 -17.85 17.15 50.87
C SER A 239 -18.17 17.28 52.36
N ASP A 240 -17.83 18.41 52.96
CA ASP A 240 -18.36 18.78 54.28
C ASP A 240 -19.69 19.52 54.12
N VAL A 241 -20.76 18.77 54.36
CA VAL A 241 -22.11 19.21 54.72
C VAL A 241 -22.55 18.17 55.75
N GLY A 242 -22.84 18.44 57.02
CA GLY A 242 -23.15 19.63 57.78
C GLY A 242 -24.18 19.18 58.81
N GLN A 243 -24.05 19.51 60.10
CA GLN A 243 -25.20 19.51 61.00
C GLN A 243 -24.95 20.34 62.26
N GLU A 244 -25.76 21.39 62.39
CA GLU A 244 -25.94 22.21 63.58
C GLU A 244 -26.43 21.39 64.78
N SER A 245 -26.01 21.81 65.97
CA SER A 245 -26.91 21.86 67.12
C SER A 245 -26.53 23.02 68.03
N GLN A 246 -27.42 24.00 68.11
CA GLN A 246 -27.38 25.16 68.99
C GLN A 246 -27.48 24.76 70.48
N GLY A 247 -26.76 25.51 71.34
CA GLY A 247 -26.92 25.47 72.80
C GLY A 247 -26.24 26.68 73.47
N LYS A 248 -27.07 27.59 73.99
CA LYS A 248 -26.80 28.95 74.54
C LYS A 248 -25.75 29.07 75.67
N SER A 249 -24.92 30.12 75.63
CA SER A 249 -24.90 31.28 76.57
C SER A 249 -23.55 32.02 76.61
N GLY A 250 -23.56 33.36 76.54
CA GLY A 250 -22.44 34.21 76.94
C GLY A 250 -22.29 35.51 76.13
N LYS A 251 -22.56 36.65 76.75
CA LYS A 251 -22.63 38.01 76.19
C LYS A 251 -21.30 38.56 75.63
N SER A 252 -21.39 39.37 74.56
CA SER A 252 -21.01 40.82 74.49
C SER A 252 -20.39 41.19 73.13
N THR A 253 -21.00 42.16 72.43
CA THR A 253 -20.45 42.97 71.32
C THR A 253 -20.31 44.43 71.81
N PRO A 254 -19.56 45.36 71.17
CA PRO A 254 -19.39 45.57 69.71
C PRO A 254 -17.92 45.96 69.32
N ASP A 255 -17.48 46.38 68.13
CA ASP A 255 -18.11 46.98 66.95
C ASP A 255 -17.13 46.97 65.74
N ARG A 256 -17.70 47.01 64.52
CA ARG A 256 -17.20 47.50 63.21
C ARG A 256 -15.92 46.93 62.53
N VAL A 257 -16.16 46.20 61.44
CA VAL A 257 -15.34 46.05 60.21
C VAL A 257 -16.32 46.36 59.06
N GLY A 258 -16.06 47.21 58.08
CA GLY A 258 -14.90 47.27 57.20
C GLY A 258 -15.27 46.59 55.88
N ASP A 259 -15.48 47.40 54.86
CA ASP A 259 -16.13 47.15 53.57
C ASP A 259 -15.50 46.08 52.65
N ILE A 260 -16.26 45.75 51.58
CA ILE A 260 -15.86 45.49 50.17
C ILE A 260 -16.39 44.18 49.54
N GLN A 261 -17.46 44.38 48.75
CA GLN A 261 -17.79 43.89 47.39
C GLN A 261 -18.13 42.39 47.21
N GLU A 262 -19.08 41.98 46.37
CA GLU A 262 -19.31 42.35 44.97
C GLU A 262 -20.61 41.66 44.50
N ASP A 263 -21.45 42.25 43.63
CA ASP A 263 -22.28 41.42 42.73
C ASP A 263 -22.61 42.07 41.37
N LYS A 264 -21.96 41.50 40.36
CA LYS A 264 -22.34 41.14 38.98
C LYS A 264 -23.52 41.87 38.28
N GLY A 265 -23.17 42.62 37.24
CA GLY A 265 -23.20 42.08 35.86
C GLY A 265 -24.49 42.18 35.04
N PHE A 266 -24.65 43.30 34.33
CA PHE A 266 -25.60 43.56 33.23
C PHE A 266 -24.98 43.22 31.83
N ILE A 267 -25.75 42.49 30.99
CA ILE A 267 -26.10 42.68 29.55
C ILE A 267 -25.06 42.96 28.40
N MET A 268 -25.22 42.19 27.29
CA MET A 268 -24.89 42.38 25.82
C MET A 268 -23.40 42.44 25.39
N ARG A 269 -22.95 42.00 24.18
CA ARG A 269 -23.48 42.18 22.80
C ARG A 269 -22.68 41.36 21.75
N LYS A 270 -23.29 41.16 20.57
CA LYS A 270 -22.76 40.57 19.30
C LYS A 270 -21.47 41.22 18.77
N GLY A 271 -20.65 40.42 18.06
CA GLY A 271 -19.66 40.89 17.09
C GLY A 271 -19.26 39.83 16.06
N ARG A 272 -19.62 40.03 14.78
CA ARG A 272 -19.07 39.32 13.61
C ARG A 272 -17.76 40.01 13.22
N ASN A 273 -16.74 39.25 12.78
CA ASN A 273 -15.74 39.77 11.85
C ASN A 273 -15.24 38.69 10.88
N LYS A 274 -15.34 39.01 9.58
CA LYS A 274 -14.72 38.32 8.45
C LYS A 274 -13.29 38.85 8.30
N ILE A 275 -12.32 37.99 7.97
CA ILE A 275 -11.02 38.44 7.44
C ILE A 275 -10.65 37.63 6.18
N ASN A 276 -10.22 38.39 5.17
CA ASN A 276 -9.82 38.01 3.82
C ASN A 276 -8.52 37.21 3.75
N ILE A 277 -8.43 36.29 2.78
CA ILE A 277 -7.17 35.69 2.30
C ILE A 277 -6.78 36.38 0.99
N LYS A 278 -5.69 37.14 0.99
CA LYS A 278 -5.00 37.60 -0.23
C LYS A 278 -4.11 36.48 -0.77
N LYS A 279 -4.26 36.18 -2.06
CA LYS A 279 -3.28 35.43 -2.87
C LYS A 279 -2.16 36.39 -3.27
N ASN A 280 -0.91 35.95 -3.13
CA ASN A 280 0.23 36.59 -3.79
C ASN A 280 0.74 35.67 -4.91
N TYR A 281 1.19 36.35 -5.96
CA TYR A 281 1.70 35.87 -7.24
C TYR A 281 2.97 35.03 -7.11
#